data_AF-A0AA97CHL5-F1
#
_entry.id   AF-A0AA97CHL5-F1
#
_cell.length_a   1.000
_cell.length_b   1.000
_cell.length_c   1.000
_cell.angle_alpha   90.00
_cell.angle_beta   90.00
_cell.angle_gamma   90.00
#
_symmetry.space_group_name_H-M   'P 1'
#
loop_
_entity.id
_entity.type
_entity.pdbx_description
1 polymer ?
#
loop_
_entity_poly.entity_id
_entity_poly.type
_entity_poly.pdbx_seq_one_letter_code
_entity_poly.pdbx_strand_id
1 'polypeptide(L)'
;MSFFKSIDSEQLECVPLKTLIEELAEQEAIDVSKIAAMLLREYDEEIPFNEQFDFYYYDLVKSFVKANGSYCRAALTQVVYTGDIDNVDFTLQVETPFKNIEKHQICVRAIEMAIFLIDVNVKIPPCLQHAENKAIKAYQVKYPSKVDSGNEPEPLNINDDTESVEWGAFHGKNTALMMISGLSIALSASHQGCRHKNGKPNKSAIAMVATRHVSQAGYLSEIVSDRQLRQLITSALDACNLGKESDTSKADTK
;
A
#
# COMPACT_ATOMS: atom_id res chain seq x y z
N MET A 1 -14.25 11.26 -29.51
CA MET A 1 -14.73 12.26 -28.54
C MET A 1 -14.33 13.64 -29.03
N SER A 2 -15.12 14.69 -28.76
CA SER A 2 -14.73 16.08 -29.11
C SER A 2 -13.63 16.55 -28.17
N PHE A 3 -12.62 17.26 -28.68
CA PHE A 3 -11.48 17.77 -27.91
C PHE A 3 -11.91 18.57 -26.68
N PHE A 4 -12.96 19.40 -26.79
CA PHE A 4 -13.45 20.19 -25.66
C PHE A 4 -14.12 19.36 -24.55
N LYS A 5 -14.63 18.17 -24.88
CA LYS A 5 -15.22 17.27 -23.87
C LYS A 5 -14.17 16.64 -22.96
N SER A 6 -12.88 16.68 -23.32
CA SER A 6 -11.83 16.15 -22.44
C SER A 6 -11.67 17.02 -21.19
N ILE A 7 -11.75 18.35 -21.34
CA ILE A 7 -11.69 19.30 -20.21
C ILE A 7 -12.87 19.10 -19.27
N ASP A 8 -14.09 18.99 -19.81
CA ASP A 8 -15.28 18.73 -19.00
C ASP A 8 -15.15 17.38 -18.25
N SER A 9 -14.63 16.35 -18.91
CA SER A 9 -14.43 15.04 -18.28
C SER A 9 -13.35 15.05 -17.20
N GLU A 10 -12.35 15.92 -17.35
CA GLU A 10 -11.25 16.06 -16.41
C GLU A 10 -11.66 16.87 -15.18
N GLN A 11 -12.45 17.93 -15.38
CA GLN A 11 -13.07 18.68 -14.29
C GLN A 11 -14.00 17.81 -13.44
N LEU A 12 -14.75 16.90 -14.07
CA LEU A 12 -15.59 15.94 -13.33
C LEU A 12 -14.75 15.03 -12.41
N GLU A 13 -13.49 14.78 -12.74
CA GLU A 13 -12.60 13.98 -11.88
C GLU A 13 -12.06 14.77 -10.68
N CYS A 14 -12.23 16.09 -10.60
CA CYS A 14 -11.82 16.90 -9.44
C CYS A 14 -12.96 16.97 -8.42
N VAL A 15 -12.85 16.19 -7.36
CA VAL A 15 -13.85 16.16 -6.27
C VAL A 15 -13.34 16.98 -5.09
N PRO A 16 -14.03 18.08 -4.70
CA PRO A 16 -13.61 18.92 -3.58
C PRO A 16 -13.44 18.11 -2.29
N LEU A 17 -12.34 18.36 -1.57
CA LEU A 17 -12.01 17.61 -0.36
C LEU A 17 -13.10 17.74 0.71
N LYS A 18 -13.69 18.93 0.86
CA LYS A 18 -14.80 19.16 1.79
C LYS A 18 -15.99 18.22 1.51
N THR A 19 -16.46 18.20 0.26
CA THR A 19 -17.59 17.37 -0.17
C THR A 19 -17.32 15.89 0.04
N LEU A 20 -16.10 15.43 -0.25
CA LEU A 20 -15.72 14.04 -0.02
C LEU A 20 -15.85 13.65 1.46
N ILE A 21 -15.33 14.47 2.37
CA ILE A 21 -15.34 14.17 3.82
C ILE A 21 -16.79 14.14 4.35
N GLU A 22 -17.62 15.11 3.95
CA GLU A 22 -19.03 15.18 4.33
C GLU A 22 -19.80 13.94 3.88
N GLU A 23 -19.67 13.57 2.60
CA GLU A 23 -20.40 12.41 2.07
C GLU A 23 -19.92 11.08 2.68
N LEU A 24 -18.62 10.92 2.94
CA LEU A 24 -18.10 9.74 3.65
C LEU A 24 -18.61 9.66 5.10
N ALA A 25 -18.68 10.81 5.79
CA ALA A 25 -19.21 10.89 7.14
C ALA A 25 -20.69 10.50 7.20
N GLU A 26 -21.49 11.03 6.27
CA GLU A 26 -22.91 10.68 6.14
C GLU A 26 -23.12 9.20 5.81
N GLN A 27 -22.36 8.67 4.84
CA GLN A 27 -22.51 7.30 4.37
C GLN A 27 -22.17 6.26 5.44
N GLU A 28 -21.07 6.44 6.16
CA GLU A 28 -20.62 5.50 7.19
C GLU A 28 -21.27 5.75 8.56
N ALA A 29 -22.08 6.82 8.68
CA ALA A 29 -22.63 7.32 9.94
C ALA A 29 -21.53 7.58 11.00
N ILE A 30 -20.41 8.15 10.54
CA ILE A 30 -19.23 8.47 11.34
C ILE A 30 -19.04 9.98 11.39
N ASP A 31 -18.49 10.49 12.49
CA ASP A 31 -18.19 11.91 12.62
C ASP A 31 -17.10 12.37 11.63
N VAL A 32 -17.26 13.59 11.12
CA VAL A 32 -16.40 14.25 10.14
C VAL A 32 -14.94 14.31 10.63
N SER A 33 -14.74 14.52 11.94
CA SER A 33 -13.42 14.51 12.58
C SER A 33 -12.68 13.17 12.43
N LYS A 34 -13.41 12.05 12.49
CA LYS A 34 -12.84 10.70 12.37
C LYS A 34 -12.50 10.36 10.94
N ILE A 35 -13.34 10.76 9.97
CA ILE A 35 -13.03 10.62 8.55
C ILE A 35 -11.77 11.43 8.20
N ALA A 36 -11.71 12.70 8.63
CA ALA A 36 -10.52 13.53 8.44
C ALA A 36 -9.27 12.94 9.09
N ALA A 37 -9.39 12.33 10.28
CA ALA A 37 -8.28 11.66 10.95
C ALA A 37 -7.78 10.44 10.17
N MET A 38 -8.69 9.64 9.61
CA MET A 38 -8.31 8.49 8.78
C MET A 38 -7.60 8.91 7.50
N LEU A 39 -8.11 9.93 6.80
CA LEU A 39 -7.47 10.48 5.60
C LEU A 39 -6.09 11.08 5.91
N LEU A 40 -5.96 11.76 7.05
CA LEU A 40 -4.67 12.32 7.49
C LEU A 40 -3.66 11.22 7.77
N ARG A 41 -4.06 10.15 8.47
CA ARG A 41 -3.18 9.01 8.79
C ARG A 41 -2.73 8.24 7.56
N GLU A 42 -3.60 8.09 6.57
CA GLU A 42 -3.21 7.51 5.28
C GLU A 42 -2.23 8.43 4.55
N TYR A 43 -2.51 9.74 4.52
CA TYR A 43 -1.65 10.71 3.84
C TYR A 43 -0.28 10.89 4.50
N ASP A 44 -0.19 10.67 5.82
CA ASP A 44 1.08 10.66 6.57
C ASP A 44 1.77 9.28 6.53
N GLU A 45 1.24 8.32 5.75
CA GLU A 45 1.75 6.95 5.62
C GLU A 45 1.84 6.20 6.96
N GLU A 46 1.04 6.60 7.95
CA GLU A 46 0.97 5.93 9.26
C GLU A 46 0.22 4.59 9.17
N ILE A 47 -0.76 4.49 8.26
CA ILE A 47 -1.55 3.28 8.00
C ILE A 47 -1.59 3.03 6.48
N PRO A 48 -0.47 2.73 5.81
CA PRO A 48 -0.43 2.76 4.36
C PRO A 48 -1.28 1.61 3.78
N PHE A 49 -2.29 1.98 3.01
CA PHE A 49 -3.08 1.04 2.21
C PHE A 49 -2.39 0.74 0.86
N ASN A 50 -2.87 -0.25 0.09
CA ASN A 50 -2.17 -0.65 -1.14
C ASN A 50 -2.26 0.42 -2.22
N GLU A 51 -3.37 1.15 -2.24
CA GLU A 51 -3.64 2.23 -3.18
C GLU A 51 -3.53 3.58 -2.50
N GLN A 52 -2.53 4.36 -2.84
CA GLN A 52 -2.37 5.70 -2.32
C GLN A 52 -3.17 6.71 -3.15
N PHE A 53 -3.58 7.80 -2.51
CA PHE A 53 -4.12 8.97 -3.18
C PHE A 53 -3.33 10.21 -2.80
N ASP A 54 -3.41 11.24 -3.65
CA ASP A 54 -2.81 12.55 -3.40
C ASP A 54 -3.87 13.64 -3.38
N PHE A 55 -3.53 14.77 -2.78
CA PHE A 55 -4.31 16.00 -2.89
C PHE A 55 -3.82 16.84 -4.05
N TYR A 56 -4.77 17.45 -4.75
CA TYR A 56 -4.53 18.23 -5.94
C TYR A 56 -5.28 19.56 -5.88
N TYR A 57 -4.91 20.44 -6.79
CA TYR A 57 -5.82 21.47 -7.28
C TYR A 57 -5.88 21.38 -8.80
N TYR A 58 -7.01 21.79 -9.37
CA TYR A 58 -7.23 21.74 -10.80
C TYR A 58 -6.84 23.07 -11.45
N ASP A 59 -5.90 23.02 -12.39
CA ASP A 59 -5.44 24.14 -13.21
C ASP A 59 -5.84 23.87 -14.67
N LEU A 60 -6.49 24.85 -15.32
CA LEU A 60 -6.98 24.70 -16.70
C LEU A 60 -5.88 24.39 -17.72
N VAL A 61 -4.64 24.79 -17.44
CA VAL A 61 -3.49 24.60 -18.34
C VAL A 61 -2.69 23.36 -17.93
N LYS A 62 -2.53 23.15 -16.63
CA LYS A 62 -1.66 22.09 -16.07
C LYS A 62 -2.41 20.85 -15.59
N SER A 63 -3.73 20.78 -15.73
CA SER A 63 -4.54 19.68 -15.22
C SER A 63 -4.46 19.61 -13.68
N PHE A 64 -4.36 18.41 -13.13
CA PHE A 64 -4.20 18.15 -11.71
C PHE A 64 -2.77 18.40 -11.24
N VAL A 65 -2.56 19.51 -10.55
CA VAL A 65 -1.29 19.84 -9.91
C VAL A 65 -1.33 19.40 -8.45
N LYS A 66 -0.29 18.70 -7.98
CA LYS A 66 -0.21 18.26 -6.59
C LYS A 66 -0.26 19.47 -5.65
N ALA A 67 -1.15 19.39 -4.68
CA ALA A 67 -1.28 20.38 -3.64
C ALA A 67 -0.06 20.35 -2.70
N ASN A 68 0.19 21.47 -2.01
CA ASN A 68 1.22 21.49 -0.99
C ASN A 68 0.77 20.67 0.23
N GLY A 69 1.46 19.56 0.48
CA GLY A 69 1.12 18.65 1.57
C GLY A 69 1.09 19.30 2.95
N SER A 70 1.86 20.36 3.21
CA SER A 70 1.77 21.07 4.51
C SER A 70 0.41 21.75 4.73
N TYR A 71 -0.17 22.31 3.67
CA TYR A 71 -1.49 22.95 3.73
C TYR A 71 -2.60 21.90 3.86
N CYS A 72 -2.52 20.80 3.11
CA CYS A 72 -3.48 19.71 3.21
C CYS A 72 -3.51 19.10 4.61
N ARG A 73 -2.32 18.84 5.19
CA ARG A 73 -2.18 18.37 6.58
C ARG A 73 -2.79 19.36 7.56
N ALA A 74 -2.47 20.64 7.44
CA ALA A 74 -3.00 21.67 8.34
C ALA A 74 -4.54 21.74 8.28
N ALA A 75 -5.12 21.71 7.09
CA ALA A 75 -6.58 21.73 6.90
C ALA A 75 -7.24 20.49 7.52
N LEU A 76 -6.75 19.29 7.23
CA LEU A 76 -7.28 18.05 7.83
C LEU A 76 -7.11 18.04 9.35
N THR A 77 -5.94 18.45 9.85
CA THR A 77 -5.65 18.54 11.29
C THR A 77 -6.62 19.49 11.99
N GLN A 78 -6.95 20.62 11.36
CA GLN A 78 -7.93 21.55 11.89
C GLN A 78 -9.30 20.87 12.03
N VAL A 79 -9.79 20.18 11.01
CA VAL A 79 -11.06 19.42 11.07
C VAL A 79 -11.04 18.37 12.18
N VAL A 80 -9.93 17.65 12.35
CA VAL A 80 -9.78 16.61 13.38
C VAL A 80 -9.97 17.17 14.78
N TYR A 81 -9.39 18.35 15.07
CA TYR A 81 -9.44 18.93 16.40
C TYR A 81 -10.66 19.83 16.65
N THR A 82 -11.20 20.49 15.63
CA THR A 82 -12.39 21.34 15.78
C THR A 82 -13.69 20.56 15.65
N GLY A 83 -13.69 19.47 14.89
CA GLY A 83 -14.92 18.75 14.50
C GLY A 83 -15.84 19.55 13.59
N ASP A 84 -15.38 20.71 13.11
CA ASP A 84 -16.17 21.66 12.33
C ASP A 84 -15.49 21.88 10.98
N ILE A 85 -16.09 21.33 9.94
CA ILE A 85 -15.59 21.39 8.56
C ILE A 85 -16.01 22.66 7.83
N ASP A 86 -17.07 23.32 8.26
CA ASP A 86 -17.57 24.54 7.62
C ASP A 86 -16.62 25.72 7.83
N ASN A 87 -15.92 25.72 8.97
CA ASN A 87 -14.95 26.75 9.34
C ASN A 87 -13.51 26.48 8.86
N VAL A 88 -13.26 25.40 8.12
CA VAL A 88 -11.94 25.10 7.55
C VAL A 88 -11.85 25.58 6.10
N ASP A 89 -10.79 26.33 5.79
CA ASP A 89 -10.52 26.80 4.43
C ASP A 89 -9.75 25.74 3.64
N PHE A 90 -10.44 25.07 2.72
CA PHE A 90 -9.84 24.11 1.78
C PHE A 90 -9.39 24.78 0.47
N THR A 91 -8.79 25.97 0.56
CA THR A 91 -8.23 26.67 -0.60
C THR A 91 -6.72 26.90 -0.49
N LEU A 92 -6.05 26.83 -1.64
CA LEU A 92 -4.63 27.11 -1.81
C LEU A 92 -4.46 28.42 -2.57
N GLN A 93 -3.54 29.25 -2.09
CA GLN A 93 -3.11 30.44 -2.82
C GLN A 93 -1.92 30.07 -3.70
N VAL A 94 -2.11 30.14 -5.02
CA VAL A 94 -1.10 29.81 -6.01
C VAL A 94 -0.72 31.07 -6.76
N GLU A 95 0.57 31.39 -6.79
CA GLU A 95 1.09 32.48 -7.60
C GLU A 95 1.22 32.01 -9.06
N THR A 96 0.49 32.69 -9.95
CA THR A 96 0.54 32.45 -11.39
C THR A 96 1.83 33.02 -12.00
N PRO A 97 2.22 32.61 -13.22
CA PRO A 97 3.35 33.19 -13.93
C PRO A 97 3.27 34.72 -14.13
N PHE A 98 2.08 35.30 -14.00
CA PHE A 98 1.82 36.73 -14.11
C PHE A 98 1.83 37.47 -12.76
N LYS A 99 2.28 36.81 -11.67
CA LYS A 99 2.30 37.34 -10.29
C LYS A 99 0.93 37.66 -9.72
N ASN A 100 -0.14 37.09 -10.29
CA ASN A 100 -1.46 37.12 -9.69
C ASN A 100 -1.59 35.94 -8.72
N ILE A 101 -2.15 36.19 -7.55
CA ILE A 101 -2.48 35.15 -6.57
C ILE A 101 -3.89 34.66 -6.88
N GLU A 102 -4.00 33.41 -7.29
CA GLU A 102 -5.27 32.74 -7.50
C GLU A 102 -5.58 31.80 -6.34
N LYS A 103 -6.86 31.71 -5.98
CA LYS A 103 -7.35 30.76 -4.98
C LYS A 103 -7.91 29.53 -5.68
N HIS A 104 -7.34 28.38 -5.39
CA HIS A 104 -7.73 27.10 -5.94
C HIS A 104 -8.26 26.17 -4.85
N GLN A 105 -9.34 25.45 -5.11
CA GLN A 105 -9.87 24.47 -4.14
C GLN A 105 -9.00 23.21 -4.12
N ILE A 106 -8.79 22.68 -2.92
CA ILE A 106 -8.17 21.37 -2.73
C ILE A 106 -9.18 20.30 -3.13
N CYS A 107 -8.80 19.44 -4.07
CA CYS A 107 -9.59 18.31 -4.52
C CYS A 107 -8.77 17.02 -4.54
N VAL A 108 -9.48 15.89 -4.65
CA VAL A 108 -8.92 14.59 -4.94
C VAL A 108 -9.29 14.20 -6.37
N ARG A 109 -8.49 13.32 -6.99
CA ARG A 109 -8.89 12.70 -8.25
C ARG A 109 -9.89 11.59 -7.98
N ALA A 110 -11.05 11.67 -8.63
CA ALA A 110 -12.16 10.77 -8.39
C ALA A 110 -11.80 9.30 -8.61
N ILE A 111 -11.05 9.01 -9.68
CA ILE A 111 -10.62 7.63 -10.00
C ILE A 111 -9.62 7.11 -8.95
N GLU A 112 -8.63 7.91 -8.55
CA GLU A 112 -7.63 7.51 -7.55
C GLU A 112 -8.31 7.24 -6.20
N MET A 113 -9.18 8.15 -5.77
CA MET A 113 -9.92 7.99 -4.52
C MET A 113 -10.88 6.79 -4.56
N ALA A 114 -11.59 6.57 -5.67
CA ALA A 114 -12.48 5.42 -5.80
C ALA A 114 -11.69 4.09 -5.79
N ILE A 115 -10.51 4.05 -6.40
CA ILE A 115 -9.61 2.88 -6.34
C ILE A 115 -9.16 2.63 -4.89
N PHE A 116 -8.78 3.67 -4.16
CA PHE A 116 -8.45 3.59 -2.73
C PHE A 116 -9.61 3.03 -1.91
N LEU A 117 -10.82 3.58 -2.06
CA LEU A 117 -12.00 3.11 -1.33
C LEU A 117 -12.33 1.63 -1.63
N ILE A 118 -12.13 1.18 -2.87
CA ILE A 118 -12.27 -0.24 -3.22
C ILE A 118 -11.21 -1.11 -2.50
N ASP A 119 -9.96 -0.66 -2.41
CA ASP A 119 -8.90 -1.41 -1.71
C ASP A 119 -9.18 -1.54 -0.21
N VAL A 120 -9.70 -0.48 0.42
CA VAL A 120 -10.07 -0.47 1.84
C VAL A 120 -11.47 -1.06 2.13
N ASN A 121 -12.16 -1.54 1.09
CA ASN A 121 -13.50 -2.13 1.18
C ASN A 121 -14.56 -1.18 1.79
N VAL A 122 -14.48 0.11 1.44
CA VAL A 122 -15.46 1.14 1.79
C VAL A 122 -16.37 1.40 0.60
N LYS A 123 -17.66 1.64 0.87
CA LYS A 123 -18.62 1.94 -0.20
C LYS A 123 -18.28 3.27 -0.88
N ILE A 124 -18.53 3.36 -2.18
CA ILE A 124 -18.19 4.56 -2.96
C ILE A 124 -19.26 5.65 -2.71
N PRO A 125 -18.87 6.84 -2.22
CA PRO A 125 -19.80 7.93 -1.97
C PRO A 125 -20.40 8.50 -3.26
N PRO A 126 -21.57 9.16 -3.18
CA PRO A 126 -22.26 9.75 -4.33
C PRO A 126 -21.39 10.59 -5.26
N CYS A 127 -20.49 11.41 -4.71
CA CYS A 127 -19.57 12.27 -5.44
C CYS A 127 -18.60 11.49 -6.35
N LEU A 128 -18.37 10.20 -6.07
CA LEU A 128 -17.45 9.33 -6.80
C LEU A 128 -18.14 8.28 -7.69
N GLN A 129 -19.49 8.19 -7.67
CA GLN A 129 -20.23 7.19 -8.45
C GLN A 129 -19.95 7.25 -9.97
N HIS A 130 -19.71 8.45 -10.49
CA HIS A 130 -19.38 8.62 -11.91
C HIS A 130 -18.05 7.97 -12.31
N ALA A 131 -17.14 7.78 -11.34
CA ALA A 131 -15.81 7.17 -11.54
C ALA A 131 -15.77 5.68 -11.18
N GLU A 132 -16.76 5.15 -10.46
CA GLU A 132 -16.82 3.77 -9.94
C GLU A 132 -16.51 2.71 -11.01
N ASN A 133 -17.23 2.71 -12.14
CA ASN A 133 -17.04 1.70 -13.18
C ASN A 133 -15.63 1.73 -13.80
N LYS A 134 -15.01 2.92 -13.86
CA LYS A 134 -13.63 3.07 -14.36
C LYS A 134 -12.65 2.59 -13.29
N ALA A 135 -12.88 2.94 -12.03
CA ALA A 135 -12.07 2.54 -10.89
C ALA A 135 -12.06 1.02 -10.69
N ILE A 136 -13.22 0.36 -10.74
CA ILE A 136 -13.33 -1.11 -10.66
C ILE A 136 -12.51 -1.76 -11.78
N LYS A 137 -12.66 -1.32 -13.03
CA LYS A 137 -11.89 -1.88 -14.15
C LYS A 137 -10.39 -1.67 -13.97
N ALA A 138 -9.97 -0.47 -13.55
CA ALA A 138 -8.57 -0.17 -13.31
C ALA A 138 -7.99 -1.03 -12.17
N TYR A 139 -8.75 -1.19 -11.09
CA TYR A 139 -8.40 -2.04 -9.95
C TYR A 139 -8.29 -3.51 -10.34
N GLN A 140 -9.24 -4.05 -11.11
CA GLN A 140 -9.21 -5.44 -11.61
C GLN A 140 -8.03 -5.71 -12.53
N VAL A 141 -7.66 -4.75 -13.40
CA VAL A 141 -6.47 -4.85 -14.24
C VAL A 141 -5.19 -4.85 -13.40
N LYS A 142 -5.16 -4.06 -12.32
CA LYS A 142 -4.01 -3.96 -11.41
C LYS A 142 -3.89 -5.19 -10.48
N TYR A 143 -5.02 -5.77 -10.08
CA TYR A 143 -5.11 -6.91 -9.15
C TYR A 143 -6.01 -8.04 -9.70
N PRO A 144 -5.60 -8.74 -10.77
CA PRO A 144 -6.43 -9.76 -11.42
C PRO A 144 -6.78 -10.95 -10.50
N SER A 145 -6.00 -11.20 -9.45
CA SER A 145 -6.20 -12.33 -8.53
C SER A 145 -7.17 -12.08 -7.38
N LYS A 146 -7.62 -10.84 -7.14
CA LYS A 146 -8.57 -10.51 -6.06
C LYS A 146 -10.05 -10.59 -6.48
N VAL A 147 -10.34 -10.85 -7.77
CA VAL A 147 -11.67 -10.65 -8.38
C VAL A 147 -12.48 -11.96 -8.50
N ASP A 148 -11.85 -13.13 -8.33
CA ASP A 148 -12.54 -14.44 -8.47
C ASP A 148 -13.27 -14.91 -7.20
N SER A 149 -13.24 -14.12 -6.13
CA SER A 149 -13.96 -14.42 -4.87
C SER A 149 -15.10 -13.43 -4.66
N GLY A 150 -16.17 -13.59 -5.44
CA GLY A 150 -17.46 -12.92 -5.25
C GLY A 150 -18.27 -13.46 -4.08
N ASN A 151 -17.65 -13.71 -2.93
CA ASN A 151 -18.36 -14.04 -1.71
C ASN A 151 -18.25 -12.89 -0.71
N GLU A 152 -19.41 -12.33 -0.36
CA GLU A 152 -19.68 -11.60 0.87
C GLU A 152 -18.82 -12.15 2.03
N PRO A 153 -18.10 -11.32 2.79
CA PRO A 153 -17.33 -11.82 3.93
C PRO A 153 -18.30 -12.22 5.05
N GLU A 154 -18.58 -13.52 5.13
CA GLU A 154 -19.08 -14.13 6.37
C GLU A 154 -18.10 -13.86 7.52
N PRO A 155 -18.61 -13.72 8.76
CA PRO A 155 -17.79 -13.33 9.90
C PRO A 155 -16.63 -14.31 10.12
N LEU A 156 -15.44 -13.76 10.31
CA LEU A 156 -14.19 -14.46 10.62
C LEU A 156 -14.40 -15.47 11.77
N ASN A 157 -14.57 -16.74 11.39
CA ASN A 157 -14.40 -17.86 12.30
C ASN A 157 -12.90 -18.13 12.40
N ILE A 158 -12.30 -17.68 13.51
CA ILE A 158 -10.92 -17.98 13.87
C ILE A 158 -10.87 -19.49 14.17
N ASN A 159 -10.60 -20.30 13.16
CA ASN A 159 -10.12 -21.65 13.34
C ASN A 159 -8.78 -21.81 12.62
N ASP A 160 -7.81 -22.10 13.47
CA ASP A 160 -6.37 -22.21 13.29
C ASP A 160 -6.01 -23.50 12.53
N ASP A 161 -6.20 -23.50 11.21
CA ASP A 161 -5.63 -24.52 10.32
C ASP A 161 -5.23 -23.87 8.99
N THR A 162 -4.16 -23.08 9.02
CA THR A 162 -3.57 -22.50 7.82
C THR A 162 -2.80 -23.56 7.02
N GLU A 163 -3.40 -23.97 5.90
CA GLU A 163 -2.70 -24.64 4.81
C GLU A 163 -1.40 -23.88 4.47
N SER A 164 -0.31 -24.63 4.33
CA SER A 164 0.97 -24.12 3.89
C SER A 164 0.82 -23.49 2.50
N VAL A 165 0.81 -22.16 2.43
CA VAL A 165 0.90 -21.43 1.15
C VAL A 165 2.28 -21.69 0.55
N GLU A 166 2.39 -22.76 -0.24
CA GLU A 166 3.59 -23.06 -0.99
C GLU A 166 3.79 -22.02 -2.09
N TRP A 167 5.04 -21.61 -2.32
CA TRP A 167 5.35 -20.63 -3.34
C TRP A 167 4.96 -21.18 -4.72
N GLY A 168 3.97 -20.58 -5.37
CA GLY A 168 3.40 -21.05 -6.64
C GLY A 168 4.41 -21.17 -7.78
N ALA A 169 4.05 -21.87 -8.86
CA ALA A 169 4.90 -21.98 -10.04
C ALA A 169 4.74 -20.75 -10.94
N PHE A 170 5.79 -19.94 -11.08
CA PHE A 170 5.84 -18.80 -11.99
C PHE A 170 7.19 -18.73 -12.73
N HIS A 171 7.21 -18.05 -13.88
CA HIS A 171 8.42 -17.88 -14.68
C HIS A 171 9.46 -17.05 -13.91
N GLY A 172 10.68 -17.58 -13.75
CA GLY A 172 11.73 -16.92 -12.96
C GLY A 172 11.78 -17.31 -11.48
N LYS A 173 10.91 -18.21 -11.00
CA LYS A 173 10.92 -18.74 -9.63
C LYS A 173 12.30 -19.25 -9.19
N ASN A 174 12.97 -20.04 -10.04
CA ASN A 174 14.28 -20.59 -9.72
C ASN A 174 15.35 -19.50 -9.59
N THR A 175 15.28 -18.45 -10.42
CA THR A 175 16.17 -17.30 -10.35
C THR A 175 15.95 -16.52 -9.05
N ALA A 176 14.69 -16.32 -8.65
CA ALA A 176 14.35 -15.65 -7.40
C ALA A 176 14.81 -16.47 -6.17
N LEU A 177 14.57 -17.79 -6.16
CA LEU A 177 15.07 -18.70 -5.13
C LEU A 177 16.61 -18.63 -5.01
N MET A 178 17.31 -18.60 -6.15
CA MET A 178 18.77 -18.51 -6.17
C MET A 178 19.31 -17.17 -5.66
N MET A 179 18.60 -16.08 -5.95
CA MET A 179 18.94 -14.76 -5.41
C MET A 179 18.74 -14.72 -3.88
N ILE A 180 17.60 -15.23 -3.40
CA ILE A 180 17.28 -15.28 -1.97
C ILE A 180 18.30 -16.15 -1.21
N SER A 181 18.70 -17.29 -1.78
CA SER A 181 19.69 -18.16 -1.15
C SER A 181 21.07 -17.49 -1.08
N GLY A 182 21.51 -16.82 -2.15
CA GLY A 182 22.78 -16.09 -2.17
C GLY A 182 22.83 -14.96 -1.13
N LEU A 183 21.76 -14.18 -1.02
CA LEU A 183 21.63 -13.11 -0.02
C LEU A 183 21.58 -13.67 1.42
N SER A 184 20.87 -14.77 1.63
CA SER A 184 20.79 -15.44 2.94
C SER A 184 22.16 -15.95 3.39
N ILE A 185 22.97 -16.47 2.47
CA ILE A 185 24.33 -16.92 2.75
C ILE A 185 25.24 -15.73 3.04
N ALA A 186 25.16 -14.65 2.25
CA ALA A 186 25.92 -13.43 2.50
C ALA A 186 25.64 -12.86 3.90
N LEU A 187 24.37 -12.82 4.31
CA LEU A 187 23.97 -12.40 5.65
C LEU A 187 24.49 -13.33 6.75
N SER A 188 24.54 -14.64 6.49
CA SER A 188 25.13 -15.60 7.43
C SER A 188 26.64 -15.42 7.61
N ALA A 189 27.33 -14.89 6.61
CA ALA A 189 28.76 -14.61 6.66
C ALA A 189 29.08 -13.27 7.33
N SER A 190 28.22 -12.26 7.19
CA SER A 190 28.44 -10.90 7.70
C SER A 190 27.97 -10.67 9.14
N HIS A 191 26.91 -11.36 9.61
CA HIS A 191 26.33 -11.11 10.93
C HIS A 191 26.62 -12.21 11.96
N GLN A 192 27.16 -11.81 13.12
CA GLN A 192 27.30 -12.68 14.29
C GLN A 192 25.91 -13.05 14.83
N GLY A 193 25.50 -14.31 14.65
CA GLY A 193 24.18 -14.84 15.06
C GLY A 193 23.37 -15.47 13.93
N CYS A 194 23.63 -15.08 12.68
CA CYS A 194 23.00 -15.65 11.48
C CYS A 194 23.63 -16.98 11.03
N ARG A 195 24.57 -17.52 11.82
CA ARG A 195 25.25 -18.79 11.59
C ARG A 195 25.27 -19.61 12.86
N HIS A 196 24.90 -20.89 12.76
CA HIS A 196 25.02 -21.84 13.86
C HIS A 196 26.49 -22.22 14.10
N LYS A 197 26.80 -22.75 15.29
CA LYS A 197 28.16 -23.21 15.66
C LYS A 197 28.72 -24.30 14.72
N ASN A 198 27.85 -25.03 14.02
CA ASN A 198 28.19 -26.05 13.02
C ASN A 198 28.43 -25.47 11.61
N GLY A 199 28.45 -24.14 11.46
CA GLY A 199 28.71 -23.47 10.19
C GLY A 199 27.50 -23.34 9.26
N LYS A 200 26.33 -23.89 9.62
CA LYS A 200 25.09 -23.78 8.82
C LYS A 200 24.38 -22.44 9.03
N PRO A 201 23.66 -21.92 8.02
CA PRO A 201 22.87 -20.69 8.16
C PRO A 201 21.76 -20.88 9.19
N ASN A 202 21.63 -19.92 10.12
CA ASN A 202 20.56 -19.88 11.09
C ASN A 202 19.36 -19.17 10.50
N LYS A 203 18.43 -19.94 9.93
CA LYS A 203 17.28 -19.46 9.15
C LYS A 203 16.42 -18.46 9.92
N SER A 204 16.20 -18.71 11.22
CA SER A 204 15.40 -17.83 12.08
C SER A 204 16.10 -16.50 12.37
N ALA A 205 17.42 -16.52 12.58
CA ALA A 205 18.19 -15.30 12.78
C ALA A 205 18.31 -14.48 11.50
N ILE A 206 18.49 -15.15 10.34
CA ILE A 206 18.48 -14.50 9.02
C ILE A 206 17.13 -13.84 8.77
N ALA A 207 16.03 -14.55 9.06
CA ALA A 207 14.68 -14.02 8.93
C ALA A 207 14.48 -12.75 9.76
N MET A 208 14.83 -12.81 11.05
CA MET A 208 14.72 -11.69 11.97
C MET A 208 15.56 -10.48 11.54
N VAL A 209 16.79 -10.70 11.09
CA VAL A 209 17.68 -9.62 10.61
C VAL A 209 17.14 -9.01 9.32
N ALA A 210 16.65 -9.83 8.39
CA ALA A 210 16.03 -9.36 7.16
C ALA A 210 14.77 -8.52 7.47
N THR A 211 13.86 -9.02 8.31
CA THR A 211 12.66 -8.28 8.73
C THR A 211 13.03 -6.95 9.38
N ARG A 212 14.01 -6.94 10.29
CA ARG A 212 14.47 -5.71 10.94
C ARG A 212 15.01 -4.70 9.94
N HIS A 213 15.81 -5.12 8.96
CA HIS A 213 16.35 -4.21 7.94
C HIS A 213 15.27 -3.69 6.99
N VAL A 214 14.30 -4.52 6.63
CA VAL A 214 13.13 -4.13 5.84
C VAL A 214 12.32 -3.07 6.60
N SER A 215 12.01 -3.30 7.89
CA SER A 215 11.33 -2.32 8.75
C SER A 215 12.14 -1.02 8.92
N GLN A 216 13.46 -1.11 9.10
CA GLN A 216 14.32 0.08 9.23
C GLN A 216 14.44 0.89 7.94
N ALA A 217 14.29 0.24 6.78
CA ALA A 217 14.27 0.89 5.48
C ALA A 217 12.88 1.49 5.14
N GLY A 218 11.92 1.45 6.06
CA GLY A 218 10.58 2.00 5.88
C GLY A 218 9.60 1.07 5.16
N TYR A 219 9.98 -0.18 4.89
CA TYR A 219 9.08 -1.18 4.31
C TYR A 219 8.33 -1.92 5.43
N LEU A 220 7.00 -1.97 5.33
CA LEU A 220 6.18 -2.68 6.31
C LEU A 220 6.46 -4.19 6.29
N SER A 221 6.71 -4.76 7.47
CA SER A 221 6.93 -6.19 7.67
C SER A 221 5.63 -7.00 7.80
N GLU A 222 4.45 -6.37 7.75
CA GLU A 222 3.16 -7.03 8.02
C GLU A 222 2.69 -7.99 6.94
N ILE A 223 3.32 -7.99 5.76
CA ILE A 223 2.89 -8.82 4.62
C ILE A 223 3.41 -10.27 4.73
N VAL A 224 4.47 -10.54 5.52
CA VAL A 224 5.08 -11.86 5.60
C VAL A 224 5.31 -12.26 7.05
N SER A 225 4.55 -13.26 7.50
CA SER A 225 4.80 -13.86 8.83
C SER A 225 6.22 -14.43 8.90
N ASP A 226 6.82 -14.37 10.08
CA ASP A 226 8.16 -14.92 10.31
C ASP A 226 8.23 -16.43 9.95
N ARG A 227 7.11 -17.17 10.06
CA ARG A 227 6.99 -18.55 9.60
C ARG A 227 7.10 -18.67 8.07
N GLN A 228 6.38 -17.84 7.31
CA GLN A 228 6.44 -17.81 5.86
C GLN A 228 7.83 -17.42 5.35
N LEU A 229 8.47 -16.44 6.00
CA LEU A 229 9.82 -16.01 5.61
C LEU A 229 10.86 -17.11 5.88
N ARG A 230 10.74 -17.84 7.00
CA ARG A 230 11.58 -19.02 7.30
C ARG A 230 11.36 -20.17 6.32
N GLN A 231 10.12 -20.39 5.89
CA GLN A 231 9.78 -21.39 4.87
C GLN A 231 10.36 -20.99 3.51
N LEU A 232 10.25 -19.73 3.12
CA LEU A 232 10.83 -19.20 1.88
C LEU A 232 12.36 -19.36 1.84
N ILE A 233 13.04 -18.99 2.93
CA ILE A 233 14.50 -19.17 3.07
C ILE A 233 14.85 -20.66 3.01
N THR A 234 14.03 -21.53 3.60
CA THR A 234 14.23 -22.98 3.54
C THR A 234 14.13 -23.48 2.10
N SER A 235 13.04 -23.15 1.40
CA SER A 235 12.83 -23.53 0.01
C SER A 235 13.94 -22.98 -0.90
N ALA A 236 14.44 -21.77 -0.65
CA ALA A 236 15.55 -21.17 -1.39
C ALA A 236 16.87 -21.92 -1.18
N LEU A 237 17.22 -22.24 0.07
CA LEU A 237 18.44 -22.97 0.39
C LEU A 237 18.41 -24.42 -0.11
N ASP A 238 17.23 -25.06 -0.05
CA ASP A 238 17.03 -26.43 -0.51
C ASP A 238 17.05 -26.51 -2.05
N ALA A 239 16.42 -25.55 -2.74
CA ALA A 239 16.44 -25.46 -4.21
C ALA A 239 17.86 -25.27 -4.79
N CYS A 240 18.76 -24.67 -4.01
CA CYS A 240 20.15 -24.48 -4.42
C CYS A 240 21.09 -25.62 -4.01
N ASN A 241 20.59 -26.72 -3.42
CA ASN A 241 21.39 -27.84 -2.92
C ASN A 241 22.52 -27.45 -1.94
N LEU A 242 22.45 -26.28 -1.30
CA LEU A 242 23.50 -25.80 -0.38
C LEU A 242 23.31 -26.29 1.07
N GLY A 243 22.28 -27.11 1.32
CA GLY A 243 22.01 -27.78 2.60
C GLY A 243 22.54 -29.21 2.70
N LYS A 244 23.10 -29.78 1.61
CA LYS A 244 23.62 -31.14 1.54
C LYS A 244 25.02 -31.18 0.94
N GLU A 245 26.00 -30.58 1.61
CA GLU A 245 27.39 -30.96 1.42
C GLU A 245 27.98 -31.50 2.74
N SER A 246 28.34 -32.79 2.67
CA SER A 246 29.21 -33.59 3.56
C SER A 246 28.67 -34.08 4.92
N ASP A 247 27.89 -35.16 4.88
CA ASP A 247 27.91 -36.23 5.91
C ASP A 247 28.49 -37.53 5.30
N THR A 248 29.58 -37.39 4.54
CA THR A 248 30.32 -38.53 3.96
C THR A 248 31.82 -38.35 4.17
N SER A 249 32.28 -38.54 5.42
CA SER A 249 33.64 -39.03 5.69
C SER A 249 33.84 -39.45 7.15
N LYS A 250 33.01 -40.37 7.68
CA LYS A 250 33.39 -41.23 8.81
C LYS A 250 32.75 -42.62 8.69
N ALA A 251 33.53 -43.54 8.12
CA ALA A 251 33.44 -45.01 8.05
C ALA A 251 33.97 -45.36 6.65
N ASP A 252 35.16 -45.93 6.46
CA ASP A 252 35.57 -47.19 7.05
C ASP A 252 37.05 -47.20 7.47
N THR A 253 37.27 -47.62 8.71
CA THR A 253 38.50 -48.28 9.13
C THR A 253 38.18 -49.76 9.24
N LYS A 254 38.67 -50.55 8.29
CA LYS A 254 39.08 -51.94 8.50
C LYS A 254 39.95 -52.38 7.34
#